data_AF-A0AAU8P8D5-F1
#
_entry.id   AF-A0AAU8P8D5-F1
#
_cell.length_a   1.000
_cell.length_b   1.000
_cell.length_c   1.000
_cell.angle_alpha   90.00
_cell.angle_beta   90.00
_cell.angle_gamma   90.00
#
_symmetry.space_group_name_H-M   'P 1'
#
loop_
_entity.id
_entity.type
_entity.pdbx_description
1 polymer ?
#
loop_
_entity_poly.entity_id
_entity_poly.type
_entity_poly.pdbx_seq_one_letter_code
_entity_poly.pdbx_strand_id
1 'polypeptide(L)'
;MHLLEGEVFELLQDCRKCGLAVLDAAEPQQIRCFVTRRPVPPADQLHRWHCLYYMDPIIEDGNVLTAEQHYLIKQAELDGKK
;
A
#
# COMPACT_ATOMS: atom_id res chain seq x y z
N MET A 1 -39.53 -1.41 -4.45
CA MET A 1 -38.21 -2.05 -4.41
C MET A 1 -37.24 -1.10 -5.09
N HIS A 2 -36.55 -0.25 -4.33
CA HIS A 2 -35.62 0.74 -4.88
C HIS A 2 -34.27 0.08 -5.13
N LEU A 3 -33.74 0.35 -6.32
CA LEU A 3 -32.50 -0.17 -6.87
C LEU A 3 -31.29 0.28 -6.03
N LEU A 4 -30.35 -0.65 -5.85
CA LEU A 4 -29.11 -0.54 -5.10
C LEU A 4 -28.32 0.70 -5.52
N GLU A 5 -28.17 1.64 -4.59
CA GLU A 5 -27.18 2.71 -4.68
C GLU A 5 -25.80 2.05 -4.74
N GLY A 6 -25.18 2.08 -5.92
CA GLY A 6 -23.81 1.64 -6.11
C GLY A 6 -22.89 2.51 -5.26
N GLU A 7 -22.56 2.05 -4.06
CA GLU A 7 -21.47 2.55 -3.26
C GLU A 7 -20.20 2.41 -4.10
N VAL A 8 -19.81 3.52 -4.76
CA VAL A 8 -18.41 3.74 -5.10
C VAL A 8 -17.72 3.85 -3.73
N PHE A 9 -17.37 2.71 -3.16
CA PHE A 9 -16.39 2.64 -2.09
C PHE A 9 -15.14 3.27 -2.69
N GLU A 10 -14.95 4.57 -2.48
CA GLU A 10 -13.64 5.19 -2.60
C GLU A 10 -12.73 4.34 -1.71
N LEU A 11 -11.97 3.42 -2.30
CA LEU A 11 -11.13 2.45 -1.62
C LEU A 11 -10.10 3.25 -0.83
N LEU A 12 -10.43 3.50 0.44
CA LEU A 12 -9.58 4.18 1.39
C LEU A 12 -8.31 3.35 1.51
N GLN A 13 -7.19 3.90 1.06
CA GLN A 13 -5.91 3.23 1.11
C GLN A 13 -5.22 3.56 2.44
N ASP A 14 -4.80 2.50 3.11
CA ASP A 14 -4.08 2.59 4.38
C ASP A 14 -2.63 2.19 4.16
N CYS A 15 -1.74 3.18 4.12
CA CYS A 15 -0.31 2.95 3.93
C CYS A 15 0.26 2.01 5.00
N ARG A 16 -0.33 1.90 6.20
CA ARG A 16 0.12 0.97 7.25
C ARG A 16 -0.09 -0.49 6.87
N LYS A 17 -1.01 -0.74 5.93
CA LYS A 17 -1.33 -2.06 5.39
C LYS A 17 -0.72 -2.29 4.00
N CYS A 18 0.10 -1.37 3.50
CA CYS A 18 0.74 -1.52 2.21
C CYS A 18 1.93 -2.48 2.32
N GLY A 19 2.08 -3.43 1.40
CA GLY A 19 3.24 -4.32 1.32
C GLY A 19 4.58 -3.58 1.12
N LEU A 20 4.54 -2.31 0.72
CA LEU A 20 5.71 -1.43 0.54
C LEU A 20 6.00 -0.55 1.77
N ALA A 21 5.22 -0.66 2.84
CA ALA A 21 5.48 0.09 4.06
C ALA A 21 6.57 -0.59 4.87
N VAL A 22 7.60 0.17 5.22
CA VAL A 22 8.68 -0.25 6.11
C VAL A 22 8.45 0.42 7.45
N LEU A 23 8.32 -0.39 8.50
CA LEU A 23 8.23 0.08 9.88
C LEU A 23 9.62 0.44 10.38
N ASP A 24 9.76 1.59 11.04
CA ASP A 24 10.99 1.91 11.75
C ASP A 24 11.08 1.06 13.04
N ALA A 25 12.24 0.44 13.28
CA ALA A 25 12.45 -0.43 14.44
C ALA A 25 12.47 0.36 15.77
N ALA A 26 12.87 1.63 15.73
CA ALA A 26 12.88 2.48 16.91
C ALA A 26 11.49 3.10 17.18
N GLU A 27 10.73 3.38 16.12
CA GLU A 27 9.43 4.02 16.19
C GLU A 27 8.40 3.28 15.31
N PRO A 28 7.69 2.26 15.84
CA PRO A 28 6.78 1.43 15.04
C PRO A 28 5.60 2.19 14.41
N GLN A 29 5.30 3.38 14.90
CA GLN A 29 4.26 4.27 14.35
C GLN A 29 4.77 5.08 13.14
N GLN A 30 6.09 5.18 13.00
CA GLN A 30 6.76 5.85 11.90
C GLN A 30 6.93 4.87 10.76
N ILE A 31 6.02 4.95 9.78
CA ILE A 31 6.13 4.18 8.55
C ILE A 31 6.97 4.97 7.53
N ARG A 32 7.72 4.25 6.71
CA ARG A 32 8.44 4.79 5.54
C ARG A 32 7.95 4.09 4.29
N CYS A 33 7.63 4.85 3.26
CA CYS A 33 7.30 4.27 1.96
C CYS A 33 8.60 3.78 1.30
N PHE A 34 8.68 2.50 0.94
CA PHE A 34 9.87 1.93 0.30
C PHE A 34 10.21 2.61 -1.04
N VAL A 35 9.18 2.99 -1.81
CA VAL A 35 9.31 3.62 -3.14
C VAL A 35 9.92 5.01 -3.03
N THR A 36 9.32 5.88 -2.21
CA THR A 36 9.76 7.28 -2.11
C THR A 36 10.92 7.46 -1.14
N ARG A 37 11.21 6.43 -0.32
CA ARG A 37 12.17 6.45 0.80
C ARG A 37 11.87 7.53 1.84
N ARG A 38 10.66 8.10 1.83
CA ARG A 38 10.23 9.16 2.75
C ARG A 38 9.34 8.61 3.86
N PRO A 39 9.41 9.20 5.07
CA PRO A 39 8.43 8.93 6.11
C PRO A 39 7.04 9.33 5.61
N VAL A 40 6.03 8.55 5.97
CA VAL A 40 4.62 8.91 5.72
C VAL A 40 4.06 9.48 7.04
N PRO A 41 3.75 10.78 7.10
CA PRO A 41 3.19 11.41 8.29
C PRO A 41 1.86 10.73 8.68
N PRO A 42 1.52 10.62 9.98
CA PRO A 42 0.26 10.01 10.41
C PRO A 42 -1.00 10.55 9.71
N ALA A 43 -1.02 11.85 9.41
CA ALA A 43 -2.11 12.50 8.68
C ALA A 43 -2.29 11.98 7.25
N ASP A 44 -1.22 11.46 6.64
CA ASP A 44 -1.20 10.97 5.26
C ASP A 44 -1.22 9.43 5.19
N GLN A 45 -1.20 8.73 6.32
CA GLN A 45 -1.19 7.26 6.33
C GLN A 45 -2.51 6.67 5.86
N LEU A 46 -3.63 7.38 6.04
CA LEU A 46 -4.96 6.96 5.62
C LEU A 46 -5.51 7.99 4.65
N HIS A 47 -5.71 7.59 3.40
CA HIS A 47 -6.06 8.54 2.35
C HIS A 47 -7.05 7.99 1.33
N ARG A 48 -7.79 8.90 0.69
CA ARG A 48 -8.78 8.58 -0.35
C ARG A 48 -8.23 8.66 -1.77
N TRP A 49 -7.02 9.21 -1.95
CA TRP A 49 -6.39 9.26 -3.27
C TRP A 49 -5.80 7.89 -3.65
N HIS A 50 -5.77 7.60 -4.95
CA HIS A 50 -5.25 6.36 -5.48
C HIS A 50 -3.71 6.41 -5.59
N CYS A 51 -3.01 5.65 -4.76
CA CYS A 51 -1.57 5.48 -4.86
C CYS A 51 -1.22 4.41 -5.90
N LEU A 52 -0.50 4.81 -6.95
CA LEU A 52 -0.07 3.93 -8.04
C LEU A 52 0.75 2.73 -7.56
N TYR A 53 1.46 2.89 -6.45
CA TYR A 53 2.32 1.85 -5.88
C TYR A 53 1.62 1.05 -4.79
N TYR A 54 0.40 1.42 -4.37
CA TYR A 54 -0.29 0.66 -3.34
C TYR A 54 -0.50 -0.79 -3.79
N MET A 55 -0.19 -1.70 -2.87
CA MET A 55 -0.51 -3.10 -2.99
C MET A 55 -0.67 -3.70 -1.60
N ASP A 56 -1.61 -4.62 -1.47
CA ASP A 56 -1.78 -5.42 -0.27
C ASP A 56 -0.55 -6.32 -0.04
N PRO A 57 -0.27 -6.70 1.22
CA PRO A 57 0.84 -7.59 1.53
C PRO A 57 0.56 -8.98 0.96
N ILE A 58 1.47 -9.47 0.14
CA ILE A 58 1.45 -10.81 -0.42
C ILE A 58 2.11 -11.76 0.57
N ILE A 59 1.45 -12.89 0.82
CA ILE A 59 1.93 -13.94 1.71
C ILE A 59 2.29 -15.16 0.86
N GLU A 60 3.56 -15.58 0.90
CA GLU A 60 4.05 -16.80 0.25
C GLU A 60 4.63 -17.73 1.33
N ASP A 61 4.22 -19.00 1.30
CA ASP A 61 4.67 -20.02 2.27
C ASP A 61 4.52 -19.59 3.75
N GLY A 62 3.45 -18.84 4.04
CA GLY A 62 3.14 -18.34 5.39
C GLY A 62 3.97 -17.12 5.81
N ASN A 63 4.84 -16.59 4.95
CA ASN A 63 5.65 -15.40 5.22
C ASN A 63 5.18 -14.24 4.35
N VAL A 64 5.08 -13.05 4.94
CA VAL A 64 4.82 -11.82 4.17
C VAL A 64 6.08 -11.48 3.37
N LEU A 65 5.90 -11.18 2.08
CA LEU A 65 7.02 -10.76 1.24
C LEU A 65 7.65 -9.46 1.78
N THR A 66 8.95 -9.29 1.52
CA THR A 66 9.66 -8.06 1.89
C THR A 66 9.15 -6.88 1.06
N ALA A 67 9.35 -5.66 1.55
CA ALA A 67 8.99 -4.44 0.81
C ALA A 67 9.72 -4.34 -0.55
N GLU A 68 10.92 -4.91 -0.66
CA GLU A 68 11.65 -5.00 -1.93
C GLU A 68 10.97 -5.95 -2.92
N GLN A 69 10.55 -7.13 -2.48
CA GLN A 69 9.84 -8.08 -3.33
C GLN A 69 8.50 -7.51 -3.82
N HIS A 70 7.74 -6.88 -2.92
CA HIS A 70 6.54 -6.12 -3.30
C HIS A 70 6.85 -5.06 -4.35
N TYR A 71 7.96 -4.33 -4.20
CA TYR A 71 8.34 -3.29 -5.16
C TYR A 71 8.62 -3.86 -6.54
N LEU A 72 9.34 -4.99 -6.63
CA LEU A 72 9.63 -5.65 -7.90
C LEU A 72 8.36 -6.13 -8.60
N ILE A 73 7.44 -6.75 -7.85
CA ILE A 73 6.13 -7.17 -8.37
C ILE A 73 5.37 -5.94 -8.89
N LYS A 74 5.30 -4.87 -8.09
CA LYS A 74 4.58 -3.67 -8.48
C LYS A 74 5.16 -2.98 -9.70
N GLN A 75 6.48 -2.93 -9.82
CA GLN A 75 7.15 -2.42 -11.01
C GLN A 75 6.80 -3.24 -12.24
N ALA A 76 6.84 -4.57 -12.15
CA ALA A 76 6.44 -5.44 -13.25
C ALA A 76 4.98 -5.22 -13.67
N GLU A 77 4.05 -5.03 -12.72
CA GLU A 77 2.65 -4.67 -13.02
C GLU A 77 2.52 -3.33 -13.76
N LEU A 78 3.32 -2.33 -13.37
CA LEU A 78 3.27 -0.99 -13.95
C LEU A 78 3.94 -0.94 -15.33
N ASP A 79 5.02 -1.68 -15.53
CA ASP A 79 5.72 -1.75 -16.82
C ASP A 79 4.94 -2.58 -17.85
N GLY A 80 4.23 -3.64 -17.43
CA GLY A 80 3.37 -4.42 -18.32
C GLY A 80 2.11 -3.69 -18.79
N LYS A 81 1.82 -2.51 -18.24
CA LYS A 81 0.68 -1.64 -18.63
C LYS A 81 1.07 -0.51 -19.59
N LYS A 82 2.34 -0.39 -19.96
CA LYS A 82 2.84 0.55 -20.99
C LYS A 82 2.81 -0.10 -22.37
#